data_AF-A0A939UPS5-F1
#
_entry.id   AF-A0A939UPS5-F1
#
_cell.length_a   1.000
_cell.length_b   1.000
_cell.length_c   1.000
_cell.angle_alpha   90.00
_cell.angle_beta   90.00
_cell.angle_gamma   90.00
#
_symmetry.space_group_name_H-M   'P 1'
#
loop_
_entity.id
_entity.type
_entity.pdbx_description
1 polymer ?
#
loop_
_entity_poly.entity_id
_entity_poly.type
_entity_poly.pdbx_seq_one_letter_code
_entity_poly.pdbx_strand_id
1 'polypeptide(L)'
;MDQTLFNSVFNKEHRVFRRPFGKELAEDYAARGLSPAERIADRLRQAAAMEEPHILKGEQIVFLRTVTDLPDIFTKAEWQELKGKYHIHELGYMSNVCPDYARMIGTGLEEVRRTADGLQRGIIDAILDLADRYRAEAERTGREDVARVLARVPRYGAAGFREALQAFRIYHYFLWLEGDYHNTVGRFDQFMYPYLKKDLEEGVLTDAEAQELLDDFFLSFNKDSDLYPGVQQGDNGQSMMLGGRDSEGQDTFNRLSEMCLVSSGRLGMIDPKLNIRVNKDTPFEVYRLGTRLTRAGLGFPQYSNDDRVIPALIGLGYDPEDALDYTVAACWEFIIPGKGRDITNISALNLPLMAERAVRKDLASCRDFEAFFACVEREIREECDRIVAETDNVWFIPSPWLDMLMDEIKYRNYGIHGTGIASCADSLTAVKKYVFDEQSLSPERLLRAMETDYAEDPELLHLLRYETPKMGRDEEEPDLMARRVLDAFGRALKGRKNKQGGIWKGGTATAMYYLWHAAEVGATPDGRRKDEPFGTNFSPNLFTETRGPLSVIRSFTRQNFDSTPNGGPLTLEFA
;
A
#
# COMPACT_ATOMS: atom_id res chain seq x y z
N MET A 1 -15.14 25.27 -1.69
CA MET A 1 -13.98 24.89 -0.85
C MET A 1 -13.68 26.02 0.13
N ASP A 2 -13.68 25.73 1.43
CA ASP A 2 -13.31 26.71 2.45
C ASP A 2 -11.78 26.89 2.48
N GLN A 3 -11.32 28.05 1.98
CA GLN A 3 -9.89 28.37 1.92
C GLN A 3 -9.25 28.53 3.30
N THR A 4 -10.03 28.90 4.33
CA THR A 4 -9.53 29.06 5.69
C THR A 4 -9.16 27.70 6.26
N LEU A 5 -10.07 26.72 6.13
CA LEU A 5 -9.84 25.36 6.59
C LEU A 5 -8.67 24.72 5.84
N PHE A 6 -8.65 24.86 4.51
CA PHE A 6 -7.55 24.37 3.69
C PHE A 6 -6.19 24.89 4.17
N ASN A 7 -6.06 26.22 4.30
CA ASN A 7 -4.81 26.85 4.72
C ASN A 7 -4.39 26.38 6.13
N SER A 8 -5.35 26.22 7.04
CA SER A 8 -5.07 25.77 8.41
C SER A 8 -4.48 24.36 8.45
N VAL A 9 -5.07 23.43 7.68
CA VAL A 9 -4.57 22.05 7.57
C VAL A 9 -3.23 22.00 6.83
N PHE A 10 -3.10 22.72 5.71
CA PHE A 10 -1.88 22.78 4.91
C PHE A 10 -0.70 23.32 5.70
N ASN A 11 -0.90 24.42 6.44
CA ASN A 11 0.10 25.03 7.31
C ASN A 11 0.26 24.34 8.67
N LYS A 12 -0.50 23.26 8.91
CA LYS A 12 -0.46 22.44 10.13
C LYS A 12 -0.75 23.23 11.42
N GLU A 13 -1.56 24.28 11.34
CA GLU A 13 -1.89 25.17 12.46
C GLU A 13 -2.63 24.42 13.59
N HIS A 14 -3.44 23.43 13.22
CA HIS A 14 -4.15 22.55 14.16
C HIS A 14 -3.22 21.75 15.07
N ARG A 15 -1.92 21.62 14.76
CA ARG A 15 -0.96 20.91 15.61
C ARG A 15 -0.68 21.62 16.93
N VAL A 16 -1.10 22.89 17.09
CA VAL A 16 -1.00 23.62 18.36
C VAL A 16 -1.80 22.97 19.49
N PHE A 17 -2.84 22.20 19.17
CA PHE A 17 -3.67 21.49 20.14
C PHE A 17 -3.03 20.18 20.62
N ARG A 18 -1.89 19.78 20.04
CA ARG A 18 -1.28 18.49 20.32
C ARG A 18 -0.45 18.51 21.59
N ARG A 19 -0.51 17.40 22.32
CA ARG A 19 0.22 17.15 23.56
C ARG A 19 0.65 15.68 23.68
N PRO A 20 1.71 15.40 24.44
CA PRO A 20 2.14 14.03 24.65
C PRO A 20 1.18 13.24 25.54
N PHE A 21 1.18 11.91 25.41
CA PHE A 21 0.40 11.03 26.30
C PHE A 21 0.94 11.07 27.74
N GLY A 22 2.25 11.17 27.91
CA GLY A 22 2.88 11.52 29.19
C GLY A 22 2.77 10.47 30.31
N LYS A 23 2.44 9.22 29.99
CA LYS A 23 2.41 8.09 30.94
C LYS A 23 2.99 6.84 30.30
N GLU A 24 3.76 6.09 31.07
CA GLU A 24 4.21 4.74 30.73
C GLU A 24 3.17 3.71 31.19
N LEU A 25 2.76 2.79 30.32
CA LEU A 25 1.71 1.81 30.63
C LEU A 25 2.22 0.37 30.75
N ALA A 26 3.31 0.04 30.04
CA ALA A 26 3.87 -1.30 29.95
C ALA A 26 4.10 -2.00 31.30
N GLU A 27 4.71 -1.31 32.27
CA GLU A 27 5.02 -1.89 33.59
C GLU A 27 3.75 -2.15 34.42
N ASP A 28 2.76 -1.25 34.38
CA ASP A 28 1.45 -1.45 35.04
C ASP A 28 0.72 -2.65 34.44
N TYR A 29 0.71 -2.74 33.11
CA TYR A 29 0.10 -3.84 32.38
C TYR A 29 0.72 -5.20 32.71
N ALA A 30 2.06 -5.25 32.80
CA ALA A 30 2.76 -6.46 33.20
C ALA A 30 2.44 -6.85 34.65
N ALA A 31 2.45 -5.88 35.59
CA ALA A 31 2.15 -6.11 37.00
C ALA A 31 0.72 -6.61 37.24
N ARG A 32 -0.24 -6.15 36.42
CA ARG A 32 -1.64 -6.58 36.45
C ARG A 32 -1.90 -7.88 35.70
N GLY A 33 -0.92 -8.40 34.96
CA GLY A 33 -1.04 -9.63 34.19
C GLY A 33 -2.03 -9.55 33.03
N LEU A 34 -2.22 -8.35 32.43
CA LEU A 34 -3.15 -8.17 31.32
C LEU A 34 -2.64 -8.87 30.06
N SER A 35 -3.55 -9.49 29.30
CA SER A 35 -3.27 -10.02 27.97
C SER A 35 -3.00 -8.89 26.96
N PRO A 36 -2.25 -9.13 25.86
CA PRO A 36 -2.00 -8.10 24.84
C PRO A 36 -3.24 -7.39 24.31
N ALA A 37 -4.35 -8.10 24.11
CA ALA A 37 -5.62 -7.52 23.66
C ALA A 37 -6.23 -6.59 24.71
N GLU A 38 -6.18 -6.95 26.00
CA GLU A 38 -6.62 -6.09 27.11
C GLU A 38 -5.75 -4.83 27.22
N ARG A 39 -4.44 -4.96 27.00
CA ARG A 39 -3.49 -3.83 27.01
C ARG A 39 -3.79 -2.84 25.88
N ILE A 40 -4.04 -3.32 24.66
CA ILE A 40 -4.41 -2.46 23.52
C ILE A 40 -5.73 -1.75 23.78
N ALA A 41 -6.77 -2.48 24.19
CA ALA A 41 -8.06 -1.88 24.49
C ALA A 41 -7.98 -0.85 25.62
N ASP A 42 -7.19 -1.10 26.67
CA ASP A 42 -6.99 -0.14 27.74
C ASP A 42 -6.21 1.10 27.28
N ARG A 43 -5.13 0.93 26.50
CA ARG A 43 -4.38 2.05 25.92
C ARG A 43 -5.27 2.92 25.02
N LEU A 44 -6.06 2.30 24.15
CA LEU A 44 -7.01 3.00 23.27
C LEU A 44 -8.01 3.81 24.09
N ARG A 45 -8.62 3.22 25.14
CA ARG A 45 -9.56 3.92 26.02
C ARG A 45 -8.89 5.10 26.74
N GLN A 46 -7.67 4.93 27.24
CA GLN A 46 -6.93 6.02 27.89
C GLN A 46 -6.57 7.13 26.90
N ALA A 47 -6.12 6.78 25.69
CA ALA A 47 -5.79 7.75 24.65
C ALA A 47 -7.04 8.53 24.22
N ALA A 48 -8.16 7.84 23.97
CA ALA A 48 -9.44 8.45 23.63
C ALA A 48 -9.90 9.42 24.72
N ALA A 49 -9.80 9.04 26.00
CA ALA A 49 -10.14 9.90 27.13
C ALA A 49 -9.24 11.15 27.23
N MET A 50 -8.01 11.07 26.72
CA MET A 50 -7.06 12.19 26.68
C MET A 50 -7.25 13.11 25.47
N GLU A 51 -7.94 12.67 24.43
CA GLU A 51 -8.22 13.51 23.26
C GLU A 51 -9.10 14.71 23.65
N GLU A 52 -8.79 15.90 23.14
CA GLU A 52 -9.60 17.10 23.36
C GLU A 52 -10.36 17.47 22.08
N PRO A 53 -11.70 17.57 22.14
CA PRO A 53 -12.47 18.01 20.99
C PRO A 53 -12.11 19.43 20.57
N HIS A 54 -11.69 19.57 19.32
CA HIS A 54 -11.52 20.86 18.67
C HIS A 54 -12.21 20.83 17.31
N ILE A 55 -13.04 21.84 17.04
CA ILE A 55 -13.72 22.03 15.76
C ILE A 55 -13.10 23.24 15.08
N LEU A 56 -12.41 23.00 13.97
CA LEU A 56 -11.77 24.05 13.20
C LEU A 56 -12.82 24.92 12.50
N LYS A 57 -12.45 26.18 12.24
CA LYS A 57 -13.35 27.11 11.55
C LYS A 57 -13.63 26.59 10.13
N GLY A 58 -14.92 26.44 9.79
CA GLY A 58 -15.37 25.94 8.48
C GLY A 58 -15.42 24.42 8.38
N GLU A 59 -14.95 23.68 9.38
CA GLU A 59 -14.93 22.22 9.39
C GLU A 59 -16.34 21.65 9.53
N GLN A 60 -16.70 20.75 8.63
CA GLN A 60 -17.98 20.02 8.58
C GLN A 60 -17.82 18.57 9.00
N ILE A 61 -16.67 17.95 8.72
CA ILE A 61 -16.25 16.61 9.13
C ILE A 61 -15.17 16.73 10.22
N VAL A 62 -15.57 16.48 11.46
CA VAL A 62 -14.75 16.67 12.67
C VAL A 62 -14.03 15.39 13.08
N PHE A 63 -13.20 15.49 14.13
CA PHE A 63 -12.20 14.53 14.65
C PHE A 63 -10.76 14.90 14.29
N LEU A 64 -10.13 15.56 15.25
CA LEU A 64 -8.74 15.97 15.28
C LEU A 64 -7.97 15.20 16.37
N ARG A 65 -6.78 14.73 16.03
CA ARG A 65 -5.83 14.15 16.98
C ARG A 65 -5.10 15.22 17.77
N THR A 66 -5.19 15.11 19.08
CA THR A 66 -4.48 15.95 20.06
C THR A 66 -3.44 15.17 20.86
N VAL A 67 -3.46 13.83 20.85
CA VAL A 67 -2.41 13.01 21.47
C VAL A 67 -1.35 12.61 20.45
N THR A 68 -0.07 12.91 20.71
CA THR A 68 1.01 12.74 19.72
C THR A 68 1.62 11.34 19.66
N ASP A 69 1.77 10.71 20.83
CA ASP A 69 2.48 9.45 21.04
C ASP A 69 1.56 8.45 21.73
N LEU A 70 1.64 7.18 21.34
CA LEU A 70 0.96 6.09 22.03
C LEU A 70 2.02 5.30 22.80
N PRO A 71 1.88 5.12 24.12
CA PRO A 71 2.88 4.41 24.91
C PRO A 71 2.94 2.93 24.52
N ASP A 72 4.11 2.33 24.76
CA ASP A 72 4.33 0.90 24.56
C ASP A 72 3.42 0.08 25.49
N ILE A 73 2.91 -1.03 24.96
CA ILE A 73 2.09 -1.99 25.72
C ILE A 73 2.90 -3.15 26.31
N PHE A 74 4.18 -3.26 25.94
CA PHE A 74 5.10 -4.29 26.42
C PHE A 74 6.28 -3.65 27.12
N THR A 75 6.74 -4.26 28.20
CA THR A 75 8.03 -3.89 28.78
C THR A 75 9.13 -4.21 27.78
N LYS A 76 10.30 -3.56 27.92
CA LYS A 76 11.46 -3.87 27.06
C LYS A 76 11.83 -5.34 27.12
N ALA A 77 11.68 -6.00 28.28
CA ALA A 77 11.98 -7.42 28.44
C ALA A 77 10.97 -8.31 27.69
N GLU A 78 9.66 -8.08 27.86
CA GLU A 78 8.61 -8.82 27.13
C GLU A 78 8.78 -8.67 25.62
N TRP A 79 9.10 -7.46 25.14
CA TRP A 79 9.27 -7.21 23.72
C TRP A 79 10.49 -7.92 23.12
N GLN A 80 11.60 -7.99 23.85
CA GLN A 80 12.77 -8.76 23.41
C GLN A 80 12.51 -10.26 23.39
N GLU A 81 11.73 -10.77 24.35
CA GLU A 81 11.31 -12.18 24.37
C GLU A 81 10.45 -12.51 23.14
N LEU A 82 9.46 -11.67 22.83
CA LEU A 82 8.61 -11.84 21.64
C LEU A 82 9.44 -11.83 20.35
N LYS A 83 10.38 -10.89 20.20
CA LYS A 83 11.30 -10.81 19.04
C LYS A 83 12.24 -12.00 18.94
N GLY A 84 12.62 -12.62 20.06
CA GLY A 84 13.42 -13.84 20.06
C GLY A 84 12.63 -15.09 19.63
N LYS A 85 11.30 -15.05 19.75
CA LYS A 85 10.40 -16.20 19.47
C LYS A 85 9.71 -16.11 18.11
N TYR A 86 9.36 -14.92 17.66
CA TYR A 86 8.56 -14.68 16.47
C TYR A 86 9.23 -13.71 15.51
N HIS A 87 8.87 -13.83 14.23
CA HIS A 87 9.13 -12.78 13.27
C HIS A 87 8.13 -11.63 13.54
N ILE A 88 8.65 -10.46 13.87
CA ILE A 88 7.85 -9.24 14.06
C ILE A 88 8.00 -8.40 12.80
N HIS A 89 6.94 -8.33 12.00
CA HIS A 89 6.91 -7.49 10.81
C HIS A 89 6.82 -6.02 11.24
N GLU A 90 7.79 -5.20 10.79
CA GLU A 90 7.89 -3.77 11.10
C GLU A 90 7.77 -3.47 12.60
N LEU A 91 6.69 -2.80 13.03
CA LEU A 91 6.43 -2.45 14.44
C LEU A 91 5.61 -3.51 15.19
N GLY A 92 5.14 -4.55 14.49
CA GLY A 92 4.31 -5.63 15.05
C GLY A 92 2.81 -5.34 15.11
N TYR A 93 2.39 -4.11 14.85
CA TYR A 93 0.97 -3.75 14.67
C TYR A 93 0.43 -4.25 13.34
N MET A 94 -0.89 -4.34 13.21
CA MET A 94 -1.51 -4.65 11.93
C MET A 94 -1.33 -3.45 10.98
N SER A 95 -1.05 -3.76 9.73
CA SER A 95 -0.92 -2.75 8.68
C SER A 95 -1.42 -3.27 7.35
N ASN A 96 -1.57 -2.35 6.38
CA ASN A 96 -2.06 -2.67 5.04
C ASN A 96 -3.47 -3.29 5.11
N VAL A 97 -4.34 -2.68 5.93
CA VAL A 97 -5.67 -3.20 6.25
C VAL A 97 -6.77 -2.39 5.58
N CYS A 98 -7.75 -3.09 5.01
CA CYS A 98 -8.98 -2.48 4.54
C CYS A 98 -10.16 -3.06 5.32
N PRO A 99 -10.67 -2.35 6.34
CA PRO A 99 -11.85 -2.79 7.08
C PRO A 99 -13.14 -2.77 6.25
N ASP A 100 -14.18 -3.43 6.76
CA ASP A 100 -15.55 -3.31 6.24
C ASP A 100 -16.24 -2.07 6.85
N TYR A 101 -15.89 -0.90 6.33
CA TYR A 101 -16.54 0.35 6.74
C TYR A 101 -18.03 0.36 6.39
N ALA A 102 -18.43 -0.29 5.28
CA ALA A 102 -19.79 -0.27 4.77
C ALA A 102 -20.78 -0.82 5.81
N ARG A 103 -20.48 -1.99 6.37
CA ARG A 103 -21.31 -2.61 7.43
C ARG A 103 -21.46 -1.70 8.64
N MET A 104 -20.37 -1.09 9.08
CA MET A 104 -20.34 -0.29 10.31
C MET A 104 -21.03 1.07 10.14
N ILE A 105 -20.92 1.69 8.97
CA ILE A 105 -21.60 2.94 8.63
C ILE A 105 -23.12 2.71 8.53
N GLY A 106 -23.55 1.59 7.95
CA GLY A 106 -24.97 1.24 7.85
C GLY A 106 -25.62 0.80 9.17
N THR A 107 -24.85 0.14 10.05
CA THR A 107 -25.37 -0.46 11.28
C THR A 107 -25.33 0.50 12.49
N GLY A 108 -24.19 1.17 12.70
CA GLY A 108 -23.93 1.96 13.92
C GLY A 108 -23.52 1.11 15.13
N LEU A 109 -22.87 1.75 16.10
CA LEU A 109 -22.22 1.06 17.22
C LEU A 109 -23.19 0.50 18.26
N GLU A 110 -24.38 1.09 18.45
CA GLU A 110 -25.33 0.58 19.46
C GLU A 110 -25.80 -0.83 19.12
N GLU A 111 -26.01 -1.16 17.84
CA GLU A 111 -26.42 -2.51 17.46
C GLU A 111 -25.26 -3.51 17.61
N VAL A 112 -24.04 -3.13 17.21
CA VAL A 112 -22.82 -3.94 17.40
C VAL A 112 -22.57 -4.20 18.89
N ARG A 113 -22.84 -3.21 19.75
CA ARG A 113 -22.67 -3.30 21.21
C ARG A 113 -23.52 -4.39 21.87
N ARG A 114 -24.66 -4.74 21.27
CA ARG A 114 -25.60 -5.73 21.84
C ARG A 114 -25.00 -7.13 21.89
N THR A 115 -24.22 -7.49 20.87
CA THR A 115 -23.54 -8.79 20.75
C THR A 115 -22.07 -8.74 21.15
N ALA A 116 -21.51 -7.54 21.34
CA ALA A 116 -20.13 -7.34 21.78
C ALA A 116 -19.85 -7.92 23.17
N ASP A 117 -18.65 -8.47 23.35
CA ASP A 117 -18.12 -8.90 24.65
C ASP A 117 -17.70 -7.71 25.54
N GLY A 118 -17.18 -7.99 26.74
CA GLY A 118 -16.78 -6.94 27.69
C GLY A 118 -15.64 -6.04 27.18
N LEU A 119 -14.67 -6.61 26.46
CA LEU A 119 -13.54 -5.88 25.90
C LEU A 119 -14.01 -4.96 24.77
N GLN A 120 -14.78 -5.52 23.85
CA GLN A 120 -15.37 -4.83 22.70
C GLN A 120 -16.33 -3.71 23.13
N ARG A 121 -17.15 -3.95 24.16
CA ARG A 121 -18.00 -2.89 24.74
C ARG A 121 -17.19 -1.74 25.31
N GLY A 122 -16.07 -2.01 25.98
CA GLY A 122 -15.20 -0.96 26.49
C GLY A 122 -14.63 -0.07 25.38
N ILE A 123 -14.27 -0.66 24.23
CA ILE A 123 -13.81 0.08 23.05
C ILE A 123 -14.95 0.92 22.47
N ILE A 124 -16.12 0.31 22.24
CA ILE A 124 -17.31 1.02 21.75
C ILE A 124 -17.64 2.21 22.66
N ASP A 125 -17.64 2.00 23.97
CA ASP A 125 -17.98 3.03 24.96
C ASP A 125 -16.99 4.21 24.88
N ALA A 126 -15.69 3.97 24.62
CA ALA A 126 -14.73 5.04 24.40
C ALA A 126 -14.92 5.80 23.07
N ILE A 127 -15.32 5.10 22.01
CA ILE A 127 -15.67 5.75 20.73
C ILE A 127 -16.89 6.65 20.91
N LEU A 128 -17.92 6.13 21.57
CA LEU A 128 -19.16 6.86 21.86
C LEU A 128 -18.91 8.06 22.77
N ASP A 129 -18.07 7.91 23.80
CA ASP A 129 -17.68 9.01 24.69
C ASP A 129 -16.98 10.14 23.94
N LEU A 130 -15.98 9.84 23.12
CA LEU A 130 -15.27 10.87 22.35
C LEU A 130 -16.22 11.57 21.36
N ALA A 131 -17.10 10.82 20.69
CA ALA A 131 -18.10 11.40 19.80
C ALA A 131 -19.08 12.33 20.54
N ASP A 132 -19.55 11.94 21.73
CA ASP A 132 -20.43 12.78 22.56
C ASP A 132 -19.70 14.05 23.05
N ARG A 133 -18.41 13.97 23.35
CA ARG A 133 -17.60 15.15 23.71
C ARG A 133 -17.41 16.09 22.53
N TYR A 134 -17.21 15.58 21.32
CA TYR A 134 -17.25 16.39 20.09
C TYR A 134 -18.61 17.03 19.84
N ARG A 135 -19.70 16.31 20.12
CA ARG A 135 -21.05 16.87 20.04
C ARG A 135 -21.24 18.00 21.04
N ALA A 136 -20.84 17.81 22.29
CA ALA A 136 -20.93 18.85 23.32
C ALA A 136 -20.10 20.09 22.95
N GLU A 137 -18.92 19.90 22.36
CA GLU A 137 -18.10 21.00 21.84
C GLU A 137 -18.77 21.73 20.67
N ALA A 138 -19.43 21.00 19.77
CA ALA A 138 -20.22 21.58 18.70
C ALA A 138 -21.38 22.42 19.25
N GLU A 139 -22.11 21.93 20.24
CA GLU A 139 -23.17 22.67 20.93
C GLU A 139 -22.61 23.92 21.62
N ARG A 140 -21.48 23.80 22.33
CA ARG A 140 -20.80 24.91 23.02
C ARG A 140 -20.33 26.01 22.06
N THR A 141 -19.90 25.64 20.86
CA THR A 141 -19.38 26.57 19.84
C THR A 141 -20.46 27.05 18.86
N GLY A 142 -21.73 26.65 19.04
CA GLY A 142 -22.84 27.06 18.19
C GLY A 142 -22.89 26.35 16.82
N ARG A 143 -22.19 25.21 16.68
CA ARG A 143 -22.18 24.36 15.48
C ARG A 143 -23.28 23.31 15.53
N GLU A 144 -24.54 23.76 15.51
CA GLU A 144 -25.72 22.88 15.53
C GLU A 144 -25.74 21.87 14.38
N ASP A 145 -25.17 22.24 13.23
CA ASP A 145 -25.05 21.38 12.06
C ASP A 145 -24.19 20.13 12.36
N VAL A 146 -23.06 20.30 13.05
CA VAL A 146 -22.17 19.20 13.48
C VAL A 146 -22.80 18.43 14.65
N ALA A 147 -23.37 19.13 15.63
CA ALA A 147 -24.01 18.50 16.78
C ALA A 147 -25.13 17.52 16.37
N ARG A 148 -25.93 17.89 15.36
CA ARG A 148 -26.98 17.04 14.79
C ARG A 148 -26.43 15.77 14.15
N VAL A 149 -25.33 15.86 13.39
CA VAL A 149 -24.67 14.70 12.79
C VAL A 149 -24.16 13.76 13.89
N LEU A 150 -23.46 14.30 14.89
CA LEU A 150 -22.90 13.52 16.00
C LEU A 150 -23.96 13.00 16.99
N ALA A 151 -25.17 13.56 16.98
CA ALA A 151 -26.30 12.98 17.71
C ALA A 151 -26.78 11.65 17.10
N ARG A 152 -26.46 11.42 15.81
CA ARG A 152 -26.81 10.20 15.08
C ARG A 152 -25.63 9.23 15.01
N VAL A 153 -24.53 9.65 14.37
CA VAL A 153 -23.34 8.80 14.16
C VAL A 153 -22.28 9.11 15.22
N PRO A 154 -21.59 8.10 15.78
CA PRO A 154 -21.52 6.71 15.32
C PRO A 154 -22.51 5.78 16.04
N ARG A 155 -23.41 6.29 16.90
CA ARG A 155 -24.36 5.47 17.69
C ARG A 155 -25.26 4.63 16.80
N TYR A 156 -25.80 5.25 15.76
CA TYR A 156 -26.74 4.64 14.83
C TYR A 156 -26.21 4.71 13.41
N GLY A 157 -26.74 3.84 12.54
CA GLY A 157 -26.44 3.90 11.11
C GLY A 157 -26.74 5.26 10.49
N ALA A 158 -25.87 5.67 9.57
CA ALA A 158 -26.00 6.91 8.82
C ALA A 158 -27.28 6.91 7.98
N ALA A 159 -27.96 8.06 7.93
CA ALA A 159 -29.19 8.25 7.15
C ALA A 159 -28.97 9.04 5.85
N GLY A 160 -27.84 9.74 5.72
CA GLY A 160 -27.44 10.54 4.57
C GLY A 160 -25.91 10.66 4.43
N PHE A 161 -25.46 11.37 3.42
CA PHE A 161 -24.06 11.38 2.97
C PHE A 161 -23.12 12.00 4.00
N ARG A 162 -23.49 13.17 4.56
CA ARG A 162 -22.65 13.83 5.59
C ARG A 162 -22.47 12.95 6.83
N GLU A 163 -23.53 12.26 7.26
CA GLU A 163 -23.46 11.33 8.39
C GLU A 163 -22.57 10.13 8.06
N ALA A 164 -22.65 9.59 6.84
CA ALA A 164 -21.79 8.50 6.41
C ALA A 164 -20.31 8.90 6.41
N LEU A 165 -19.98 10.09 5.89
CA LEU A 165 -18.61 10.63 5.90
C LEU A 165 -18.07 10.80 7.33
N GLN A 166 -18.90 11.34 8.23
CA GLN A 166 -18.52 11.51 9.63
C GLN A 166 -18.34 10.16 10.34
N ALA A 167 -19.22 9.18 10.09
CA ALA A 167 -19.09 7.83 10.63
C ALA A 167 -17.79 7.17 10.16
N PHE A 168 -17.49 7.25 8.86
CA PHE A 168 -16.21 6.78 8.31
C PHE A 168 -15.03 7.42 9.05
N ARG A 169 -15.01 8.75 9.18
CA ARG A 169 -13.91 9.46 9.83
C ARG A 169 -13.70 8.99 11.26
N ILE A 170 -14.77 8.76 12.01
CA ILE A 170 -14.68 8.26 13.39
C ILE A 170 -14.07 6.86 13.41
N TYR A 171 -14.58 5.92 12.62
CA TYR A 171 -14.06 4.55 12.63
C TYR A 171 -12.60 4.49 12.19
N HIS A 172 -12.27 5.24 11.14
CA HIS A 172 -10.92 5.35 10.62
C HIS A 172 -9.95 6.01 11.62
N TYR A 173 -10.41 7.03 12.36
CA TYR A 173 -9.64 7.68 13.42
C TYR A 173 -9.23 6.68 14.52
N PHE A 174 -10.14 5.80 14.92
CA PHE A 174 -9.87 4.84 15.99
C PHE A 174 -8.94 3.69 15.60
N LEU A 175 -8.78 3.39 14.31
CA LEU A 175 -7.71 2.48 13.85
C LEU A 175 -6.32 3.07 14.13
N TRP A 176 -6.14 4.36 13.82
CA TRP A 176 -4.90 5.06 14.14
C TRP A 176 -4.67 5.18 15.65
N LEU A 177 -5.74 5.38 16.43
CA LEU A 177 -5.66 5.43 17.90
C LEU A 177 -5.36 4.06 18.53
N GLU A 178 -5.78 2.97 17.88
CA GLU A 178 -5.43 1.60 18.25
C GLU A 178 -3.95 1.30 18.02
N GLY A 179 -3.38 1.90 16.97
CA GLY A 179 -1.98 1.73 16.56
C GLY A 179 -1.80 1.08 15.18
N ASP A 180 -2.90 0.77 14.50
CA ASP A 180 -2.87 0.26 13.13
C ASP A 180 -2.53 1.38 12.14
N TYR A 181 -1.83 1.03 11.07
CA TYR A 181 -1.35 1.99 10.06
C TYR A 181 -1.48 1.45 8.64
N HIS A 182 -1.33 2.32 7.64
CA HIS A 182 -1.75 2.01 6.26
C HIS A 182 -3.21 1.52 6.23
N ASN A 183 -4.07 2.29 6.90
CA ASN A 183 -5.49 2.04 6.96
C ASN A 183 -6.10 2.46 5.61
N THR A 184 -6.37 1.48 4.75
CA THR A 184 -6.99 1.71 3.45
C THR A 184 -8.42 2.21 3.61
N VAL A 185 -8.88 3.07 2.69
CA VAL A 185 -10.28 3.52 2.58
C VAL A 185 -11.16 2.48 1.86
N GLY A 186 -10.58 1.76 0.89
CA GLY A 186 -11.25 0.75 0.10
C GLY A 186 -12.00 1.33 -1.09
N ARG A 187 -13.02 0.62 -1.58
CA ARG A 187 -13.88 1.03 -2.71
C ARG A 187 -14.91 2.08 -2.28
N PHE A 188 -14.41 3.23 -1.85
CA PHE A 188 -15.17 4.31 -1.23
C PHE A 188 -16.39 4.73 -2.05
N ASP A 189 -16.20 4.89 -3.36
CA ASP A 189 -17.25 5.30 -4.27
C ASP A 189 -18.37 4.27 -4.41
N GLN A 190 -18.17 3.01 -4.02
CA GLN A 190 -19.22 1.99 -4.09
C GLN A 190 -20.08 2.01 -2.83
N PHE A 191 -19.47 1.94 -1.63
CA PHE A 191 -20.24 1.85 -0.40
C PHE A 191 -20.80 3.20 0.10
N MET A 192 -20.24 4.33 -0.35
CA MET A 192 -20.70 5.66 0.04
C MET A 192 -21.72 6.26 -0.94
N TYR A 193 -21.72 5.80 -2.20
CA TYR A 193 -22.58 6.36 -3.23
C TYR A 193 -24.08 6.21 -2.96
N PRO A 194 -24.60 5.14 -2.33
CA PRO A 194 -26.01 5.06 -1.96
C PRO A 194 -26.48 6.25 -1.10
N TYR A 195 -25.64 6.73 -0.18
CA TYR A 195 -25.96 7.87 0.67
C TYR A 195 -25.94 9.19 -0.11
N LEU A 196 -24.93 9.40 -0.96
CA LEU A 196 -24.87 10.58 -1.83
C LEU A 196 -26.07 10.63 -2.79
N LYS A 197 -26.32 9.52 -3.48
CA LYS A 197 -27.38 9.41 -4.48
C LYS A 197 -28.73 9.75 -3.85
N LYS A 198 -29.03 9.18 -2.69
CA LYS A 198 -30.25 9.48 -1.94
C LYS A 198 -30.39 10.96 -1.62
N ASP A 199 -29.36 11.58 -1.04
CA ASP A 199 -29.42 12.99 -0.63
C ASP A 199 -29.59 13.95 -1.84
N LEU A 200 -28.99 13.61 -3.00
CA LEU A 200 -29.16 14.38 -4.23
C LEU A 200 -30.58 14.21 -4.81
N GLU A 201 -31.12 12.99 -4.82
CA GLU A 201 -32.47 12.70 -5.33
C GLU A 201 -33.58 13.29 -4.45
N GLU A 202 -33.38 13.32 -3.13
CA GLU A 202 -34.30 13.93 -2.17
C GLU A 202 -34.14 15.46 -2.05
N GLY A 203 -33.12 16.04 -2.71
CA GLY A 203 -32.81 17.47 -2.63
C GLY A 203 -32.31 17.92 -1.26
N VAL A 204 -31.81 16.99 -0.44
CA VAL A 204 -31.14 17.27 0.85
C VAL A 204 -29.80 17.97 0.61
N LEU A 205 -29.10 17.59 -0.47
CA LEU A 205 -27.86 18.21 -0.93
C LEU A 205 -27.99 18.61 -2.39
N THR A 206 -27.42 19.76 -2.74
CA THR A 206 -27.04 20.06 -4.12
C THR A 206 -25.69 19.43 -4.47
N ASP A 207 -25.40 19.28 -5.77
CA ASP A 207 -24.09 18.84 -6.25
C ASP A 207 -22.93 19.69 -5.69
N ALA A 208 -23.14 21.01 -5.57
CA ALA A 208 -22.14 21.93 -5.05
C ALA A 208 -21.87 21.69 -3.54
N GLU A 209 -22.93 21.55 -2.74
CA GLU A 209 -22.80 21.28 -1.30
C GLU A 209 -22.18 19.91 -1.04
N ALA A 210 -22.57 18.89 -1.80
CA ALA A 210 -21.97 17.57 -1.70
C ALA A 210 -20.48 17.57 -2.07
N GLN A 211 -20.08 18.34 -3.09
CA GLN A 211 -18.68 18.52 -3.46
C GLN A 211 -17.88 19.24 -2.35
N GLU A 212 -18.46 20.27 -1.71
CA GLU A 212 -17.78 20.96 -0.61
C GLU A 212 -17.64 20.10 0.65
N LEU A 213 -18.64 19.27 0.95
CA LEU A 213 -18.54 18.26 2.00
C LEU A 213 -17.44 17.24 1.72
N LEU A 214 -17.31 16.81 0.47
CA LEU A 214 -16.27 15.87 0.06
C LEU A 214 -14.88 16.51 0.12
N ASP A 215 -14.74 17.79 -0.27
CA ASP A 215 -13.48 18.53 -0.17
C ASP A 215 -12.98 18.60 1.31
N ASP A 216 -13.87 18.85 2.27
CA ASP A 216 -13.53 18.81 3.70
C ASP A 216 -13.21 17.39 4.19
N PHE A 217 -13.99 16.39 3.77
CA PHE A 217 -13.67 14.99 4.08
C PHE A 217 -12.26 14.59 3.60
N PHE A 218 -11.86 15.01 2.39
CA PHE A 218 -10.51 14.78 1.87
C PHE A 218 -9.43 15.48 2.70
N LEU A 219 -9.69 16.72 3.16
CA LEU A 219 -8.78 17.41 4.08
C LEU A 219 -8.58 16.65 5.40
N SER A 220 -9.59 15.91 5.88
CA SER A 220 -9.51 15.17 7.13
C SER A 220 -8.41 14.09 7.15
N PHE A 221 -8.06 13.49 6.01
CA PHE A 221 -6.98 12.51 5.90
C PHE A 221 -5.59 13.10 6.14
N ASN A 222 -5.43 14.41 5.96
CA ASN A 222 -4.13 15.09 6.01
C ASN A 222 -3.84 15.78 7.36
N LYS A 223 -4.82 15.80 8.27
CA LYS A 223 -4.67 16.36 9.61
C LYS A 223 -3.56 15.64 10.39
N ASP A 224 -3.38 14.36 10.13
CA ASP A 224 -2.43 13.48 10.82
C ASP A 224 -1.26 13.02 9.94
N SER A 225 -0.79 13.89 9.07
CA SER A 225 0.35 13.73 8.13
C SER A 225 1.73 13.45 8.77
N ASP A 226 1.77 13.08 10.04
CA ASP A 226 2.98 12.75 10.80
C ASP A 226 2.89 11.43 11.57
N LEU A 227 1.94 10.57 11.19
CA LEU A 227 1.80 9.24 11.75
C LEU A 227 2.83 8.26 11.16
N TYR A 228 3.17 8.43 9.88
CA TYR A 228 4.12 7.53 9.22
C TYR A 228 5.58 7.83 9.59
N PRO A 229 6.38 6.85 10.05
CA PRO A 229 7.78 7.08 10.44
C PRO A 229 8.72 7.25 9.24
N GLY A 230 9.90 7.84 9.46
CA GLY A 230 10.97 7.88 8.47
C GLY A 230 10.85 8.99 7.43
N VAL A 231 11.28 8.72 6.19
CA VAL A 231 11.43 9.74 5.12
C VAL A 231 10.14 10.05 4.36
N GLN A 232 9.11 9.22 4.49
CA GLN A 232 7.82 9.34 3.78
C GLN A 232 6.75 10.09 4.61
N GLN A 233 7.17 11.04 5.45
CA GLN A 233 6.26 11.84 6.28
C GLN A 233 5.23 12.57 5.41
N GLY A 234 3.95 12.40 5.74
CA GLY A 234 2.83 12.98 5.00
C GLY A 234 2.08 11.98 4.12
N ASP A 235 2.69 10.83 3.83
CA ASP A 235 2.06 9.69 3.18
C ASP A 235 1.74 8.63 4.24
N ASN A 236 0.48 8.58 4.69
CA ASN A 236 0.05 7.62 5.69
C ASN A 236 -0.51 6.32 5.08
N GLY A 237 -0.36 6.11 3.76
CA GLY A 237 -0.87 4.94 3.05
C GLY A 237 -2.40 4.85 3.01
N GLN A 238 -3.11 5.98 3.05
CA GLN A 238 -4.58 6.02 3.07
C GLN A 238 -5.14 5.93 1.63
N SER A 239 -5.12 4.73 1.07
CA SER A 239 -5.54 4.48 -0.32
C SER A 239 -7.05 4.39 -0.51
N MET A 240 -7.57 5.07 -1.53
CA MET A 240 -8.98 5.08 -1.93
C MET A 240 -9.14 4.57 -3.36
N MET A 241 -9.92 3.51 -3.52
CA MET A 241 -10.19 2.87 -4.80
C MET A 241 -11.50 3.37 -5.40
N LEU A 242 -11.49 3.65 -6.70
CA LEU A 242 -12.61 4.17 -7.49
C LEU A 242 -12.87 3.29 -8.72
N GLY A 243 -14.13 3.18 -9.10
CA GLY A 243 -14.59 2.46 -10.29
C GLY A 243 -14.37 0.94 -10.21
N GLY A 244 -14.12 0.34 -11.36
CA GLY A 244 -14.02 -1.11 -11.55
C GLY A 244 -15.24 -1.66 -12.28
N ARG A 245 -15.53 -2.94 -12.06
CA ARG A 245 -16.68 -3.61 -12.63
C ARG A 245 -17.45 -4.43 -11.61
N ASP A 246 -18.73 -4.64 -11.88
CA ASP A 246 -19.58 -5.55 -11.11
C ASP A 246 -19.48 -7.00 -11.62
N SER A 247 -20.28 -7.89 -11.04
CA SER A 247 -20.35 -9.31 -11.42
C SER A 247 -20.95 -9.56 -12.81
N GLU A 248 -21.67 -8.59 -13.37
CA GLU A 248 -22.19 -8.62 -14.74
C GLU A 248 -21.19 -8.02 -15.75
N GLY A 249 -20.04 -7.55 -15.27
CA GLY A 249 -18.99 -6.91 -16.06
C GLY A 249 -19.31 -5.47 -16.45
N GLN A 250 -20.33 -4.85 -15.86
CA GLN A 250 -20.65 -3.45 -16.10
C GLN A 250 -19.71 -2.54 -15.32
N ASP A 251 -19.36 -1.39 -15.92
CA ASP A 251 -18.51 -0.38 -15.28
C ASP A 251 -19.22 0.22 -14.06
N THR A 252 -18.50 0.34 -12.94
CA THR A 252 -19.04 0.88 -11.67
C THR A 252 -18.51 2.27 -11.34
N PHE A 253 -17.87 2.97 -12.29
CA PHE A 253 -17.48 4.35 -12.11
C PHE A 253 -18.73 5.23 -12.09
N ASN A 254 -18.91 5.99 -11.01
CA ASN A 254 -20.14 6.73 -10.74
C ASN A 254 -19.85 8.21 -10.41
N ARG A 255 -20.92 8.95 -10.07
CA ARG A 255 -20.81 10.39 -9.77
C ARG A 255 -19.88 10.68 -8.60
N LEU A 256 -19.87 9.84 -7.57
CA LEU A 256 -18.95 10.01 -6.43
C LEU A 256 -17.49 9.76 -6.87
N SER A 257 -17.24 8.80 -7.76
CA SER A 257 -15.91 8.58 -8.35
C SER A 257 -15.37 9.85 -9.03
N GLU A 258 -16.21 10.54 -9.81
CA GLU A 258 -15.86 11.82 -10.44
C GLU A 258 -15.58 12.90 -9.39
N MET A 259 -16.44 13.04 -8.38
CA MET A 259 -16.28 14.05 -7.32
C MET A 259 -15.01 13.84 -6.51
N CYS A 260 -14.61 12.58 -6.25
CA CYS A 260 -13.34 12.25 -5.59
C CYS A 260 -12.13 12.75 -6.38
N LEU A 261 -12.12 12.54 -7.71
CA LEU A 261 -11.05 13.05 -8.57
C LEU A 261 -10.99 14.59 -8.56
N VAL A 262 -12.16 15.25 -8.52
CA VAL A 262 -12.26 16.70 -8.41
C VAL A 262 -11.73 17.19 -7.06
N SER A 263 -12.09 16.57 -5.94
CA SER A 263 -11.59 16.94 -4.61
C SER A 263 -10.07 16.81 -4.53
N SER A 264 -9.52 15.67 -4.96
CA SER A 264 -8.07 15.45 -4.97
C SER A 264 -7.34 16.50 -5.81
N GLY A 265 -7.83 16.79 -7.03
CA GLY A 265 -7.20 17.77 -7.92
C GLY A 265 -7.31 19.22 -7.42
N ARG A 266 -8.40 19.58 -6.73
CA ARG A 266 -8.57 20.92 -6.14
C ARG A 266 -7.66 21.14 -4.94
N LEU A 267 -7.53 20.13 -4.09
CA LEU A 267 -6.82 20.23 -2.82
C LEU A 267 -5.31 20.09 -3.01
N GLY A 268 -4.85 19.22 -3.92
CA GLY A 268 -3.41 19.01 -4.11
C GLY A 268 -2.72 18.41 -2.88
N MET A 269 -3.46 17.73 -2.01
CA MET A 269 -2.95 17.06 -0.81
C MET A 269 -2.54 15.62 -1.12
N ILE A 270 -1.66 15.03 -0.30
CA ILE A 270 -1.11 13.69 -0.53
C ILE A 270 -2.17 12.61 -0.35
N ASP A 271 -2.88 12.63 0.78
CA ASP A 271 -3.94 11.66 1.09
C ASP A 271 -5.34 12.24 0.84
N PRO A 272 -6.36 11.41 0.58
CA PRO A 272 -6.23 9.99 0.26
C PRO A 272 -5.63 9.79 -1.13
N LYS A 273 -4.85 8.72 -1.29
CA LYS A 273 -4.28 8.34 -2.58
C LYS A 273 -5.33 7.70 -3.47
N LEU A 274 -5.61 8.32 -4.61
CA LEU A 274 -6.63 7.81 -5.52
C LEU A 274 -6.09 6.71 -6.43
N ASN A 275 -6.86 5.64 -6.50
CA ASN A 275 -6.68 4.54 -7.43
C ASN A 275 -7.95 4.42 -8.28
N ILE A 276 -7.79 4.22 -9.60
CA ILE A 276 -8.90 3.93 -10.50
C ILE A 276 -8.72 2.52 -11.03
N ARG A 277 -9.75 1.69 -10.88
CA ARG A 277 -9.84 0.41 -11.58
C ARG A 277 -10.34 0.63 -12.99
N VAL A 278 -9.60 0.07 -13.94
CA VAL A 278 -9.85 0.20 -15.37
C VAL A 278 -9.80 -1.16 -16.05
N ASN A 279 -10.49 -1.28 -17.17
CA ASN A 279 -10.54 -2.46 -18.02
C ASN A 279 -10.61 -2.02 -19.49
N LYS A 280 -10.63 -2.99 -20.40
CA LYS A 280 -10.74 -2.78 -21.86
C LYS A 280 -12.01 -2.02 -22.29
N ASP A 281 -13.07 -2.08 -21.48
CA ASP A 281 -14.38 -1.47 -21.76
C ASP A 281 -14.56 -0.13 -21.00
N THR A 282 -13.56 0.30 -20.22
CA THR A 282 -13.62 1.57 -19.46
C THR A 282 -13.82 2.75 -20.41
N PRO A 283 -14.83 3.61 -20.17
CA PRO A 283 -15.09 4.77 -21.00
C PRO A 283 -13.90 5.73 -21.07
N PHE A 284 -13.62 6.26 -22.28
CA PHE A 284 -12.50 7.20 -22.50
C PHE A 284 -12.53 8.42 -21.56
N GLU A 285 -13.73 8.87 -21.19
CA GLU A 285 -13.91 10.00 -20.28
C GLU A 285 -13.34 9.75 -18.89
N VAL A 286 -13.33 8.51 -18.39
CA VAL A 286 -12.71 8.14 -17.10
C VAL A 286 -11.20 8.39 -17.16
N TYR A 287 -10.54 7.97 -18.24
CA TYR A 287 -9.12 8.25 -18.47
C TYR A 287 -8.84 9.75 -18.61
N ARG A 288 -9.73 10.50 -19.27
CA ARG A 288 -9.60 11.96 -19.39
C ARG A 288 -9.72 12.66 -18.03
N LEU A 289 -10.57 12.17 -17.14
CA LEU A 289 -10.70 12.72 -15.78
C LEU A 289 -9.47 12.39 -14.93
N GLY A 290 -9.04 11.12 -14.92
CA GLY A 290 -7.85 10.70 -14.19
C GLY A 290 -6.59 11.45 -14.64
N THR A 291 -6.41 11.65 -15.96
CA THR A 291 -5.23 12.35 -16.49
C THR A 291 -5.18 13.84 -16.13
N ARG A 292 -6.32 14.48 -15.80
CA ARG A 292 -6.31 15.85 -15.25
C ARG A 292 -5.65 15.90 -13.88
N LEU A 293 -5.87 14.89 -13.04
CA LEU A 293 -5.21 14.77 -11.76
C LEU A 293 -3.73 14.38 -11.93
N THR A 294 -3.40 13.48 -12.87
CA THR A 294 -2.00 13.20 -13.24
C THR A 294 -1.26 14.48 -13.64
N ARG A 295 -1.90 15.34 -14.45
CA ARG A 295 -1.34 16.65 -14.86
C ARG A 295 -1.12 17.61 -13.68
N ALA A 296 -1.85 17.46 -12.58
CA ALA A 296 -1.65 18.29 -11.38
C ALA A 296 -0.32 17.98 -10.66
N GLY A 297 0.34 16.86 -10.98
CA GLY A 297 1.68 16.53 -10.48
C GLY A 297 1.73 15.77 -9.16
N LEU A 298 0.60 15.22 -8.70
CA LEU A 298 0.53 14.44 -7.45
C LEU A 298 1.05 13.00 -7.59
N GLY A 299 1.32 12.52 -8.80
CA GLY A 299 1.68 11.11 -9.06
C GLY A 299 0.47 10.15 -9.03
N PHE A 300 -0.73 10.66 -8.79
CA PHE A 300 -2.00 9.94 -8.76
C PHE A 300 -2.96 10.48 -9.85
N PRO A 301 -4.02 9.75 -10.23
CA PRO A 301 -4.39 8.44 -9.74
C PRO A 301 -3.50 7.35 -10.32
N GLN A 302 -3.39 6.24 -9.60
CA GLN A 302 -2.88 4.99 -10.16
C GLN A 302 -4.01 4.28 -10.93
N TYR A 303 -3.65 3.57 -12.00
CA TYR A 303 -4.61 2.83 -12.82
C TYR A 303 -4.37 1.33 -12.65
N SER A 304 -5.34 0.62 -12.10
CA SER A 304 -5.30 -0.82 -11.88
C SER A 304 -6.09 -1.57 -12.95
N ASN A 305 -5.47 -2.54 -13.63
CA ASN A 305 -6.08 -3.24 -14.76
C ASN A 305 -6.88 -4.48 -14.32
N ASP A 306 -8.19 -4.36 -14.23
CA ASP A 306 -9.15 -5.40 -13.86
C ASP A 306 -9.04 -6.66 -14.76
N ASP A 307 -8.67 -6.50 -16.03
CA ASP A 307 -8.52 -7.63 -16.97
C ASP A 307 -7.29 -8.50 -16.68
N ARG A 308 -6.42 -8.05 -15.76
CA ARG A 308 -5.25 -8.82 -15.30
C ARG A 308 -5.34 -9.13 -13.82
N VAL A 309 -5.74 -8.17 -12.99
CA VAL A 309 -5.78 -8.35 -11.54
C VAL A 309 -6.80 -9.42 -11.14
N ILE A 310 -8.04 -9.33 -11.63
CA ILE A 310 -9.12 -10.24 -11.20
C ILE A 310 -8.80 -11.71 -11.56
N PRO A 311 -8.45 -12.06 -12.82
CA PRO A 311 -8.09 -13.44 -13.15
C PRO A 311 -6.90 -13.95 -12.34
N ALA A 312 -5.92 -13.10 -12.06
CA ALA A 312 -4.73 -13.49 -11.32
C ALA A 312 -5.03 -13.74 -9.83
N LEU A 313 -5.87 -12.92 -9.20
CA LEU A 313 -6.36 -13.18 -7.83
C LEU A 313 -7.16 -14.49 -7.76
N ILE A 314 -8.06 -14.74 -8.73
CA ILE A 314 -8.79 -16.02 -8.80
C ILE A 314 -7.81 -17.19 -8.97
N GLY A 315 -6.78 -17.04 -9.82
CA GLY A 315 -5.72 -18.03 -10.01
C GLY A 315 -4.90 -18.33 -8.75
N LEU A 316 -4.82 -17.38 -7.81
CA LEU A 316 -4.24 -17.58 -6.48
C LEU A 316 -5.19 -18.25 -5.48
N GLY A 317 -6.45 -18.45 -5.84
CA GLY A 317 -7.47 -19.08 -5.00
C GLY A 317 -8.34 -18.10 -4.21
N TYR A 318 -8.39 -16.83 -4.60
CA TYR A 318 -9.40 -15.90 -4.08
C TYR A 318 -10.77 -16.23 -4.66
N ASP A 319 -11.83 -16.07 -3.84
CA ASP A 319 -13.20 -16.22 -4.31
C ASP A 319 -13.48 -15.19 -5.43
N PRO A 320 -14.19 -15.56 -6.52
CA PRO A 320 -14.43 -14.63 -7.63
C PRO A 320 -15.14 -13.33 -7.22
N GLU A 321 -16.07 -13.39 -6.27
CA GLU A 321 -16.77 -12.21 -5.75
C GLU A 321 -15.83 -11.30 -4.96
N ASP A 322 -14.95 -11.88 -4.15
CA ASP A 322 -13.94 -11.13 -3.40
C ASP A 322 -12.92 -10.50 -4.36
N ALA A 323 -12.45 -11.26 -5.35
CA ALA A 323 -11.55 -10.76 -6.38
C ALA A 323 -12.16 -9.60 -7.17
N LEU A 324 -13.47 -9.59 -7.44
CA LEU A 324 -14.16 -8.45 -8.05
C LEU A 324 -14.21 -7.22 -7.16
N ASP A 325 -14.08 -7.37 -5.85
CA ASP A 325 -14.14 -6.29 -4.86
C ASP A 325 -12.77 -5.81 -4.37
N TYR A 326 -11.69 -6.24 -5.03
CA TYR A 326 -10.34 -5.89 -4.61
C TYR A 326 -10.11 -4.37 -4.52
N THR A 327 -9.23 -4.01 -3.58
CA THR A 327 -8.61 -2.69 -3.43
C THR A 327 -7.09 -2.85 -3.35
N VAL A 328 -6.36 -1.77 -3.11
CA VAL A 328 -4.93 -1.78 -2.80
C VAL A 328 -4.68 -1.45 -1.34
N ALA A 329 -3.66 -2.04 -0.72
CA ALA A 329 -3.35 -1.90 0.70
C ALA A 329 -2.87 -0.49 1.08
N ALA A 330 -1.78 -0.03 0.46
CA ALA A 330 -1.27 1.33 0.64
C ALA A 330 -0.89 1.93 -0.71
N CYS A 331 -0.14 1.19 -1.52
CA CYS A 331 0.45 1.72 -2.74
C CYS A 331 -0.04 0.99 -3.99
N TRP A 332 0.06 -0.34 -4.08
CA TRP A 332 -0.34 -1.07 -5.30
C TRP A 332 -0.73 -2.53 -5.05
N GLU A 333 -0.56 -2.99 -3.83
CA GLU A 333 -0.66 -4.39 -3.46
C GLU A 333 -2.13 -4.76 -3.24
N PHE A 334 -2.61 -5.77 -3.97
CA PHE A 334 -4.02 -6.11 -3.93
C PHE A 334 -4.42 -6.84 -2.64
N ILE A 335 -5.48 -6.34 -2.01
CA ILE A 335 -6.11 -6.90 -0.80
C ILE A 335 -7.64 -6.85 -0.95
N ILE A 336 -8.34 -7.58 -0.07
CA ILE A 336 -9.81 -7.68 -0.06
C ILE A 336 -10.38 -6.93 1.14
N PRO A 337 -11.25 -5.92 0.93
CA PRO A 337 -11.94 -5.22 2.01
C PRO A 337 -12.67 -6.20 2.96
N GLY A 338 -12.56 -5.97 4.28
CA GLY A 338 -13.23 -6.73 5.33
C GLY A 338 -12.77 -8.18 5.53
N LYS A 339 -11.96 -8.72 4.61
CA LYS A 339 -11.66 -10.17 4.54
C LYS A 339 -10.16 -10.52 4.54
N GLY A 340 -9.30 -9.54 4.30
CA GLY A 340 -7.84 -9.72 4.25
C GLY A 340 -7.10 -9.32 5.53
N ARG A 341 -6.15 -10.16 5.94
CA ARG A 341 -5.00 -9.81 6.80
C ARG A 341 -3.70 -10.20 6.09
N ASP A 342 -3.62 -9.81 4.82
CA ASP A 342 -2.46 -10.06 4.00
C ASP A 342 -1.28 -9.19 4.49
N ILE A 343 -0.07 -9.77 4.59
CA ILE A 343 1.16 -8.97 4.68
C ILE A 343 1.71 -8.88 3.28
N THR A 344 1.24 -7.88 2.53
CA THR A 344 1.60 -7.78 1.12
C THR A 344 3.08 -7.48 0.89
N ASN A 345 3.79 -6.93 1.88
CA ASN A 345 5.19 -6.54 1.79
C ASN A 345 6.06 -7.14 2.90
N ILE A 346 6.06 -8.46 3.08
CA ILE A 346 6.81 -9.07 4.20
C ILE A 346 8.33 -9.00 3.99
N SER A 347 8.78 -9.03 2.73
CA SER A 347 10.19 -8.99 2.35
C SER A 347 10.35 -8.66 0.87
N ALA A 348 11.61 -8.54 0.42
CA ALA A 348 11.97 -8.26 -0.96
C ALA A 348 13.10 -9.19 -1.44
N LEU A 349 13.03 -9.62 -2.70
CA LEU A 349 14.03 -10.42 -3.40
C LEU A 349 14.91 -9.53 -4.28
N ASN A 350 16.20 -9.47 -4.00
CA ASN A 350 17.19 -8.73 -4.78
C ASN A 350 17.54 -9.48 -6.09
N LEU A 351 16.76 -9.27 -7.17
CA LEU A 351 16.95 -9.99 -8.44
C LEU A 351 18.32 -9.73 -9.09
N PRO A 352 18.88 -8.50 -9.12
CA PRO A 352 20.24 -8.26 -9.60
C PRO A 352 21.29 -9.04 -8.82
N LEU A 353 21.16 -9.16 -7.50
CA LEU A 353 22.08 -9.95 -6.68
C LEU A 353 22.04 -11.44 -7.06
N MET A 354 20.86 -11.99 -7.37
CA MET A 354 20.74 -13.39 -7.80
C MET A 354 21.47 -13.64 -9.11
N ALA A 355 21.33 -12.71 -10.07
CA ALA A 355 22.09 -12.77 -11.31
C ALA A 355 23.59 -12.60 -11.07
N GLU A 356 24.01 -11.64 -10.24
CA GLU A 356 25.43 -11.41 -9.91
C GLU A 356 26.07 -12.65 -9.26
N ARG A 357 25.38 -13.28 -8.30
CA ARG A 357 25.86 -14.51 -7.64
C ARG A 357 26.09 -15.63 -8.65
N ALA A 358 25.13 -15.87 -9.54
CA ALA A 358 25.26 -16.88 -10.60
C ALA A 358 26.40 -16.54 -11.58
N VAL A 359 26.54 -15.26 -11.98
CA VAL A 359 27.66 -14.80 -12.83
C VAL A 359 29.00 -15.12 -12.18
N ARG A 360 29.18 -14.77 -10.91
CA ARG A 360 30.45 -14.97 -10.20
C ARG A 360 30.78 -16.43 -9.94
N LYS A 361 29.79 -17.25 -9.60
CA LYS A 361 29.99 -18.65 -9.21
C LYS A 361 30.04 -19.60 -10.39
N ASP A 362 29.13 -19.45 -11.36
CA ASP A 362 28.80 -20.52 -12.31
C ASP A 362 29.16 -20.18 -13.77
N LEU A 363 29.26 -18.89 -14.15
CA LEU A 363 29.37 -18.46 -15.56
C LEU A 363 30.50 -19.16 -16.33
N ALA A 364 31.72 -19.18 -15.75
CA ALA A 364 32.90 -19.76 -16.40
C ALA A 364 32.80 -21.29 -16.60
N SER A 365 31.92 -21.95 -15.86
CA SER A 365 31.73 -23.41 -15.91
C SER A 365 30.55 -23.86 -16.79
N CYS A 366 29.66 -22.94 -17.15
CA CYS A 366 28.45 -23.26 -17.89
C CYS A 366 28.76 -23.38 -19.39
N ARG A 367 28.26 -24.45 -20.02
CA ARG A 367 28.51 -24.73 -21.44
C ARG A 367 27.66 -23.89 -22.40
N ASP A 368 26.49 -23.47 -21.95
CA ASP A 368 25.47 -22.76 -22.72
C ASP A 368 24.65 -21.86 -21.78
N PHE A 369 23.92 -20.91 -22.37
CA PHE A 369 23.14 -19.94 -21.60
C PHE A 369 22.02 -20.59 -20.77
N GLU A 370 21.44 -21.71 -21.23
CA GLU A 370 20.36 -22.37 -20.51
C GLU A 370 20.86 -23.06 -19.23
N ALA A 371 22.04 -23.67 -19.28
CA ALA A 371 22.73 -24.19 -18.10
C ALA A 371 23.05 -23.06 -17.10
N PHE A 372 23.50 -21.91 -17.60
CA PHE A 372 23.74 -20.73 -16.77
C PHE A 372 22.46 -20.15 -16.16
N PHE A 373 21.39 -20.03 -16.95
CA PHE A 373 20.12 -19.51 -16.46
C PHE A 373 19.51 -20.44 -15.39
N ALA A 374 19.69 -21.76 -15.50
CA ALA A 374 19.29 -22.69 -14.45
C ALA A 374 20.03 -22.43 -13.11
N CYS A 375 21.26 -21.91 -13.14
CA CYS A 375 21.96 -21.45 -11.94
C CYS A 375 21.31 -20.18 -11.35
N VAL A 376 20.86 -19.25 -12.20
CA VAL A 376 20.10 -18.06 -11.75
C VAL A 376 18.78 -18.49 -11.09
N GLU A 377 18.05 -19.43 -11.70
CA GLU A 377 16.82 -19.97 -11.12
C GLU A 377 17.07 -20.66 -9.76
N ARG A 378 18.22 -21.34 -9.63
CA ARG A 378 18.65 -21.94 -8.36
C ARG A 378 18.87 -20.87 -7.29
N GLU A 379 19.62 -19.80 -7.58
CA GLU A 379 19.86 -18.71 -6.63
C GLU A 379 18.54 -18.03 -6.23
N ILE A 380 17.64 -17.75 -7.19
CA ILE A 380 16.29 -17.22 -6.91
C ILE A 380 15.50 -18.12 -5.96
N ARG A 381 15.49 -19.43 -6.22
CA ARG A 381 14.76 -20.41 -5.40
C ARG A 381 15.33 -20.48 -3.98
N GLU A 382 16.65 -20.59 -3.85
CA GLU A 382 17.32 -20.69 -2.55
C GLU A 382 17.12 -19.42 -1.71
N GLU A 383 17.12 -18.24 -2.34
CA GLU A 383 16.84 -16.99 -1.65
C GLU A 383 15.37 -16.89 -1.21
N CYS A 384 14.42 -17.36 -2.04
CA CYS A 384 13.03 -17.49 -1.63
C CYS A 384 12.86 -18.48 -0.46
N ASP A 385 13.56 -19.62 -0.48
CA ASP A 385 13.55 -20.60 0.61
C ASP A 385 14.05 -19.96 1.92
N ARG A 386 15.12 -19.16 1.85
CA ARG A 386 15.68 -18.41 2.99
C ARG A 386 14.67 -17.40 3.54
N ILE A 387 14.12 -16.53 2.69
CA ILE A 387 13.15 -15.51 3.09
C ILE A 387 11.92 -16.15 3.74
N VAL A 388 11.36 -17.20 3.11
CA VAL A 388 10.21 -17.93 3.67
C VAL A 388 10.57 -18.49 5.03
N ALA A 389 11.70 -19.19 5.18
CA ALA A 389 12.09 -19.78 6.47
C ALA A 389 12.26 -18.74 7.59
N GLU A 390 12.80 -17.57 7.28
CA GLU A 390 13.03 -16.49 8.26
C GLU A 390 11.76 -15.73 8.65
N THR A 391 10.76 -15.70 7.77
CA THR A 391 9.58 -14.84 7.93
C THR A 391 8.27 -15.62 8.13
N ASP A 392 8.30 -16.96 8.14
CA ASP A 392 7.09 -17.78 8.27
C ASP A 392 6.46 -17.76 9.67
N ASN A 393 7.22 -17.49 10.74
CA ASN A 393 6.70 -17.48 12.11
C ASN A 393 6.24 -16.09 12.58
N VAL A 394 5.33 -15.45 11.84
CA VAL A 394 4.86 -14.10 12.15
C VAL A 394 3.94 -14.08 13.37
N TRP A 395 4.14 -13.10 14.24
CA TRP A 395 3.20 -12.75 15.30
C TRP A 395 2.85 -11.27 15.24
N PHE A 396 1.60 -10.95 15.55
CA PHE A 396 1.08 -9.59 15.59
C PHE A 396 0.58 -9.24 16.98
N ILE A 397 0.73 -7.96 17.30
CA ILE A 397 -0.01 -7.34 18.37
C ILE A 397 -1.50 -7.42 18.02
N PRO A 398 -2.36 -7.98 18.90
CA PRO A 398 -3.80 -8.05 18.63
C PRO A 398 -4.39 -6.66 18.40
N SER A 399 -5.38 -6.57 17.51
CA SER A 399 -6.07 -5.33 17.16
C SER A 399 -7.59 -5.50 17.34
N PRO A 400 -8.11 -5.43 18.59
CA PRO A 400 -9.51 -5.73 18.88
C PRO A 400 -10.53 -4.80 18.19
N TRP A 401 -10.21 -3.53 17.95
CA TRP A 401 -11.09 -2.61 17.23
C TRP A 401 -11.10 -2.93 15.74
N LEU A 402 -9.94 -3.13 15.09
CA LEU A 402 -9.90 -3.66 13.73
C LEU A 402 -10.68 -4.97 13.62
N ASP A 403 -10.50 -5.92 14.54
CA ASP A 403 -11.21 -7.21 14.54
C ASP A 403 -12.73 -7.03 14.46
N MET A 404 -13.29 -6.00 15.10
CA MET A 404 -14.72 -5.68 15.05
C MET A 404 -15.16 -5.05 13.73
N LEU A 405 -14.25 -4.44 12.98
CA LEU A 405 -14.49 -3.86 11.66
C LEU A 405 -14.31 -4.86 10.52
N MET A 406 -13.84 -6.06 10.80
CA MET A 406 -13.72 -7.13 9.81
C MET A 406 -15.03 -7.94 9.72
N ASP A 407 -15.23 -8.65 8.62
CA ASP A 407 -16.36 -9.56 8.42
C ASP A 407 -15.90 -11.00 8.70
N GLU A 408 -15.34 -11.65 7.68
CA GLU A 408 -14.72 -12.97 7.78
C GLU A 408 -13.28 -12.91 7.26
N ILE A 409 -12.30 -13.21 8.12
CA ILE A 409 -10.90 -13.27 7.69
C ILE A 409 -10.64 -14.54 6.87
N LYS A 410 -10.79 -14.41 5.56
CA LYS A 410 -10.53 -15.47 4.57
C LYS A 410 -9.06 -15.51 4.12
N TYR A 411 -8.43 -14.36 3.98
CA TYR A 411 -7.10 -14.23 3.34
C TYR A 411 -6.04 -13.79 4.35
N ARG A 412 -4.94 -14.54 4.42
CA ARG A 412 -3.79 -14.31 5.32
C ARG A 412 -2.47 -14.52 4.56
N ASN A 413 -2.37 -13.95 3.37
CA ASN A 413 -1.28 -14.24 2.43
C ASN A 413 -0.09 -13.32 2.67
N TYR A 414 1.11 -13.81 2.32
CA TYR A 414 2.36 -13.04 2.43
C TYR A 414 2.93 -12.73 1.06
N GLY A 415 3.35 -11.49 0.85
CA GLY A 415 3.89 -11.00 -0.41
C GLY A 415 5.38 -10.71 -0.34
N ILE A 416 6.12 -11.16 -1.35
CA ILE A 416 7.55 -10.84 -1.55
C ILE A 416 7.69 -10.07 -2.85
N HIS A 417 8.42 -8.95 -2.84
CA HIS A 417 8.66 -8.16 -4.05
C HIS A 417 10.02 -8.40 -4.67
N GLY A 418 10.06 -8.77 -5.95
CA GLY A 418 11.28 -8.79 -6.76
C GLY A 418 11.70 -7.38 -7.15
N THR A 419 12.88 -6.96 -6.70
CA THR A 419 13.43 -5.61 -6.91
C THR A 419 14.42 -5.61 -8.06
N GLY A 420 14.52 -4.51 -8.82
CA GLY A 420 15.60 -4.33 -9.82
C GLY A 420 15.48 -5.24 -11.04
N ILE A 421 14.26 -5.56 -11.48
CA ILE A 421 14.02 -6.49 -12.60
C ILE A 421 14.69 -6.04 -13.90
N ALA A 422 14.69 -4.74 -14.21
CA ALA A 422 15.34 -4.22 -15.42
C ALA A 422 16.86 -4.48 -15.39
N SER A 423 17.52 -4.16 -14.27
CA SER A 423 18.96 -4.42 -14.11
C SER A 423 19.30 -5.91 -14.19
N CYS A 424 18.44 -6.77 -13.62
CA CYS A 424 18.60 -8.22 -13.73
C CYS A 424 18.44 -8.69 -15.19
N ALA A 425 17.36 -8.30 -15.87
CA ALA A 425 17.05 -8.70 -17.24
C ALA A 425 18.11 -8.21 -18.24
N ASP A 426 18.54 -6.95 -18.13
CA ASP A 426 19.58 -6.36 -18.97
C ASP A 426 20.93 -7.05 -18.75
N SER A 427 21.25 -7.43 -17.51
CA SER A 427 22.50 -8.15 -17.18
C SER A 427 22.52 -9.53 -17.82
N LEU A 428 21.42 -10.28 -17.70
CA LEU A 428 21.31 -11.61 -18.30
C LEU A 428 21.28 -11.56 -19.82
N THR A 429 20.70 -10.50 -20.40
CA THR A 429 20.72 -10.23 -21.84
C THR A 429 22.15 -9.99 -22.34
N ALA A 430 22.92 -9.17 -21.64
CA ALA A 430 24.33 -8.93 -21.96
C ALA A 430 25.17 -10.22 -21.92
N VAL A 431 24.99 -11.02 -20.85
CA VAL A 431 25.68 -12.31 -20.70
C VAL A 431 25.31 -13.26 -21.84
N LYS A 432 24.02 -13.41 -22.14
CA LYS A 432 23.56 -14.26 -23.25
C LYS A 432 24.20 -13.83 -24.57
N LYS A 433 24.09 -12.55 -24.91
CA LYS A 433 24.53 -11.99 -26.19
C LYS A 433 26.04 -12.12 -26.38
N TYR A 434 26.84 -11.57 -25.45
CA TYR A 434 28.27 -11.43 -25.69
C TYR A 434 29.10 -12.62 -25.24
N VAL A 435 28.66 -13.36 -24.22
CA VAL A 435 29.42 -14.52 -23.70
C VAL A 435 29.04 -15.81 -24.42
N PHE A 436 27.73 -16.05 -24.63
CA PHE A 436 27.26 -17.33 -25.17
C PHE A 436 26.95 -17.31 -26.67
N ASP A 437 26.22 -16.31 -27.16
CA ASP A 437 25.78 -16.27 -28.55
C ASP A 437 26.91 -15.80 -29.49
N GLU A 438 27.51 -14.63 -29.22
CA GLU A 438 28.55 -14.03 -30.04
C GLU A 438 29.97 -14.47 -29.64
N GLN A 439 30.15 -14.91 -28.39
CA GLN A 439 31.45 -15.29 -27.82
C GLN A 439 32.52 -14.19 -27.95
N SER A 440 32.11 -12.93 -28.04
CA SER A 440 32.96 -11.75 -28.16
C SER A 440 33.50 -11.26 -26.81
N LEU A 441 32.95 -11.75 -25.70
CA LEU A 441 33.36 -11.46 -24.34
C LEU A 441 33.62 -12.76 -23.56
N SER A 442 34.84 -12.97 -23.08
CA SER A 442 35.13 -14.13 -22.22
C SER A 442 34.56 -13.93 -20.80
N PRO A 443 34.15 -15.01 -20.11
CA PRO A 443 33.73 -14.95 -18.71
C PRO A 443 34.76 -14.26 -17.81
N GLU A 444 36.05 -14.53 -18.01
CA GLU A 444 37.15 -13.99 -17.19
C GLU A 444 37.27 -12.47 -17.36
N ARG A 445 37.13 -11.96 -18.59
CA ARG A 445 37.15 -10.52 -18.86
C ARG A 445 35.97 -9.83 -18.18
N LEU A 446 34.75 -10.39 -18.29
CA LEU A 446 33.56 -9.84 -17.64
C LEU A 446 33.72 -9.83 -16.11
N LEU A 447 34.17 -10.93 -15.51
CA LEU A 447 34.38 -11.04 -14.06
C LEU A 447 35.42 -10.04 -13.56
N ARG A 448 36.52 -9.87 -14.29
CA ARG A 448 37.57 -8.89 -13.97
C ARG A 448 37.06 -7.46 -14.07
N ALA A 449 36.28 -7.16 -15.11
CA ALA A 449 35.67 -5.85 -15.28
C ALA A 449 34.70 -5.54 -14.12
N MET A 450 33.84 -6.49 -13.72
CA MET A 450 32.94 -6.31 -12.57
C MET A 450 33.70 -6.18 -11.24
N GLU A 451 34.81 -6.91 -11.04
CA GLU A 451 35.64 -6.81 -9.84
C GLU A 451 36.27 -5.42 -9.69
N THR A 452 36.70 -4.82 -10.79
CA THR A 452 37.33 -3.50 -10.81
C THR A 452 36.36 -2.34 -11.00
N ASP A 453 35.06 -2.59 -10.87
CA ASP A 453 34.00 -1.61 -11.18
C ASP A 453 34.21 -0.96 -12.56
N TYR A 454 34.62 -1.75 -13.55
CA TYR A 454 34.92 -1.33 -14.92
C TYR A 454 36.04 -0.27 -15.06
N ALA A 455 36.86 -0.05 -14.03
CA ALA A 455 37.98 0.90 -14.10
C ALA A 455 39.06 0.45 -15.09
N GLU A 456 39.28 -0.86 -15.22
CA GLU A 456 40.27 -1.44 -16.15
C GLU A 456 39.71 -1.65 -17.56
N ASP A 457 38.39 -1.52 -17.77
CA ASP A 457 37.73 -1.80 -19.06
C ASP A 457 36.56 -0.84 -19.35
N PRO A 458 36.85 0.46 -19.57
CA PRO A 458 35.82 1.46 -19.86
C PRO A 458 35.10 1.25 -21.19
N GLU A 459 35.74 0.58 -22.15
CA GLU A 459 35.12 0.21 -23.43
C GLU A 459 34.02 -0.83 -23.24
N LEU A 460 34.28 -1.87 -22.43
CA LEU A 460 33.25 -2.83 -22.06
C LEU A 460 32.10 -2.18 -21.31
N LEU A 461 32.38 -1.24 -20.40
CA LEU A 461 31.31 -0.49 -19.74
C LEU A 461 30.41 0.24 -20.73
N HIS A 462 31.01 0.91 -21.73
CA HIS A 462 30.26 1.63 -22.75
C HIS A 462 29.37 0.68 -23.56
N LEU A 463 29.94 -0.43 -24.04
CA LEU A 463 29.21 -1.48 -24.76
C LEU A 463 28.02 -2.00 -23.94
N LEU A 464 28.26 -2.34 -22.67
CA LEU A 464 27.23 -2.89 -21.78
C LEU A 464 26.13 -1.87 -21.46
N ARG A 465 26.48 -0.59 -21.23
CA ARG A 465 25.49 0.45 -20.89
C ARG A 465 24.65 0.89 -22.08
N TYR A 466 25.26 1.13 -23.23
CA TYR A 466 24.64 1.94 -24.29
C TYR A 466 24.38 1.20 -25.59
N GLU A 467 25.17 0.17 -25.90
CA GLU A 467 25.04 -0.59 -27.14
C GLU A 467 24.29 -1.92 -26.97
N THR A 468 24.24 -2.43 -25.75
CA THR A 468 23.47 -3.64 -25.42
C THR A 468 21.97 -3.36 -25.46
N PRO A 469 21.12 -4.27 -25.99
CA PRO A 469 19.66 -4.14 -25.89
C PRO A 469 19.20 -3.95 -24.43
N LYS A 470 18.21 -3.08 -24.21
CA LYS A 470 17.71 -2.73 -22.86
C LYS A 470 16.21 -2.82 -22.73
N MET A 471 15.75 -3.28 -21.57
CA MET A 471 14.35 -3.22 -21.17
C MET A 471 13.88 -1.75 -21.14
N GLY A 472 12.71 -1.47 -21.70
CA GLY A 472 12.14 -0.13 -21.84
C GLY A 472 12.30 0.50 -23.24
N ARG A 473 12.95 -0.19 -24.18
CA ARG A 473 13.17 0.29 -25.56
C ARG A 473 12.34 -0.43 -26.63
N ASP A 474 11.37 -1.26 -26.22
CA ASP A 474 10.59 -2.15 -27.08
C ASP A 474 11.46 -3.19 -27.81
N GLU A 475 12.47 -3.74 -27.11
CA GLU A 475 13.42 -4.72 -27.63
C GLU A 475 13.11 -6.11 -27.06
N GLU A 476 12.91 -7.10 -27.95
CA GLU A 476 12.32 -8.39 -27.57
C GLU A 476 13.15 -9.18 -26.55
N GLU A 477 14.47 -9.27 -26.74
CA GLU A 477 15.35 -10.08 -25.89
C GLU A 477 15.32 -9.70 -24.40
N PRO A 478 15.60 -8.44 -23.98
CA PRO A 478 15.55 -8.07 -22.56
C PRO A 478 14.14 -8.17 -21.96
N ASP A 479 13.10 -7.92 -22.75
CA ASP A 479 11.72 -8.00 -22.29
C ASP A 479 11.28 -9.44 -21.99
N LEU A 480 11.69 -10.38 -22.86
CA LEU A 480 11.49 -11.82 -22.65
C LEU A 480 12.39 -12.36 -21.54
N MET A 481 13.60 -11.81 -21.37
CA MET A 481 14.47 -12.16 -20.25
C MET A 481 13.82 -11.78 -18.91
N ALA A 482 13.27 -10.57 -18.80
CA ALA A 482 12.51 -10.15 -17.62
C ALA A 482 11.34 -11.09 -17.33
N ARG A 483 10.60 -11.51 -18.36
CA ARG A 483 9.53 -12.52 -18.22
C ARG A 483 10.05 -13.84 -17.66
N ARG A 484 11.17 -14.36 -18.18
CA ARG A 484 11.78 -15.62 -17.69
C ARG A 484 12.15 -15.52 -16.21
N VAL A 485 12.73 -14.39 -15.79
CA VAL A 485 13.12 -14.13 -14.39
C VAL A 485 11.89 -14.08 -13.48
N LEU A 486 10.85 -13.33 -13.86
CA LEU A 486 9.61 -13.26 -13.07
C LEU A 486 8.88 -14.61 -13.01
N ASP A 487 8.85 -15.36 -14.10
CA ASP A 487 8.27 -16.71 -14.10
C ASP A 487 9.07 -17.67 -13.20
N ALA A 488 10.40 -17.56 -13.13
CA ALA A 488 11.22 -18.33 -12.20
C ALA A 488 10.94 -17.94 -10.74
N PHE A 489 10.80 -16.65 -10.45
CA PHE A 489 10.43 -16.15 -9.14
C PHE A 489 9.03 -16.62 -8.71
N GLY A 490 8.03 -16.49 -9.58
CA GLY A 490 6.68 -16.99 -9.34
C GLY A 490 6.64 -18.50 -9.10
N ARG A 491 7.38 -19.28 -9.91
CA ARG A 491 7.54 -20.74 -9.69
C ARG A 491 8.16 -21.06 -8.33
N ALA A 492 9.13 -20.28 -7.87
CA ALA A 492 9.79 -20.52 -6.60
C ALA A 492 8.83 -20.40 -5.40
N LEU A 493 7.79 -19.57 -5.50
CA LEU A 493 6.78 -19.37 -4.44
C LEU A 493 5.51 -20.21 -4.62
N LYS A 494 5.22 -20.67 -5.85
CA LYS A 494 3.96 -21.36 -6.20
C LYS A 494 3.67 -22.55 -5.27
N GLY A 495 2.46 -22.57 -4.71
CA GLY A 495 1.95 -23.67 -3.90
C GLY A 495 2.43 -23.68 -2.44
N ARG A 496 3.31 -22.75 -2.04
CA ARG A 496 3.74 -22.62 -0.65
C ARG A 496 2.60 -22.07 0.21
N LYS A 497 2.49 -22.62 1.42
CA LYS A 497 1.60 -22.14 2.48
C LYS A 497 2.45 -21.49 3.58
N ASN A 498 1.92 -20.44 4.20
CA ASN A 498 2.49 -19.88 5.41
C ASN A 498 1.84 -20.51 6.65
N LYS A 499 2.43 -20.29 7.84
CA LYS A 499 1.89 -20.78 9.12
C LYS A 499 0.52 -20.22 9.51
N GLN A 500 0.07 -19.13 8.89
CA GLN A 500 -1.26 -18.57 9.09
C GLN A 500 -2.32 -19.21 8.16
N GLY A 501 -1.94 -20.22 7.36
CA GLY A 501 -2.84 -20.92 6.43
C GLY A 501 -3.04 -20.24 5.07
N GLY A 502 -2.45 -19.06 4.86
CA GLY A 502 -2.42 -18.36 3.58
C GLY A 502 -1.34 -18.86 2.63
N ILE A 503 -1.19 -18.18 1.50
CA ILE A 503 -0.19 -18.48 0.46
C ILE A 503 0.93 -17.44 0.46
N TRP A 504 2.02 -17.77 -0.24
CA TRP A 504 3.05 -16.81 -0.65
C TRP A 504 2.78 -16.32 -2.07
N LYS A 505 2.84 -15.00 -2.29
CA LYS A 505 2.66 -14.37 -3.60
C LYS A 505 3.85 -13.49 -3.95
N GLY A 506 4.28 -13.53 -5.21
CA GLY A 506 5.34 -12.66 -5.73
C GLY A 506 4.77 -11.37 -6.32
N GLY A 507 5.47 -10.25 -6.19
CA GLY A 507 5.21 -9.00 -6.91
C GLY A 507 6.49 -8.40 -7.48
N THR A 508 6.40 -7.28 -8.18
CA THR A 508 7.58 -6.61 -8.73
C THR A 508 7.56 -5.11 -8.44
N ALA A 509 8.29 -4.70 -7.42
CA ALA A 509 8.40 -3.31 -7.00
C ALA A 509 9.67 -3.14 -6.18
N THR A 510 10.09 -1.90 -5.95
CA THR A 510 11.28 -1.63 -5.15
C THR A 510 10.96 -0.87 -3.88
N ALA A 511 9.93 -0.02 -3.83
CA ALA A 511 9.81 0.96 -2.75
C ALA A 511 11.17 1.64 -2.50
N MET A 512 11.75 1.57 -1.28
CA MET A 512 13.09 2.07 -0.95
C MET A 512 14.25 1.09 -1.25
N TYR A 513 13.95 -0.17 -1.60
CA TYR A 513 14.98 -1.17 -1.92
C TYR A 513 15.79 -0.83 -3.17
N TYR A 514 15.34 0.10 -4.03
CA TYR A 514 16.16 0.57 -5.15
C TYR A 514 17.47 1.24 -4.71
N LEU A 515 17.55 1.68 -3.44
CA LEU A 515 18.77 2.15 -2.80
C LEU A 515 19.39 1.06 -1.91
N TRP A 516 18.59 0.43 -1.04
CA TRP A 516 19.12 -0.53 -0.06
C TRP A 516 19.70 -1.78 -0.71
N HIS A 517 18.96 -2.41 -1.62
CA HIS A 517 19.46 -3.57 -2.35
C HIS A 517 20.56 -3.21 -3.35
N ALA A 518 20.58 -1.97 -3.87
CA ALA A 518 21.66 -1.53 -4.76
C ALA A 518 23.02 -1.43 -4.04
N ALA A 519 23.02 -1.15 -2.73
CA ALA A 519 24.22 -1.13 -1.89
C ALA A 519 24.78 -2.54 -1.58
N GLU A 520 23.96 -3.58 -1.74
CA GLU A 520 24.36 -4.98 -1.54
C GLU A 520 25.00 -5.61 -2.78
N VAL A 521 24.85 -4.97 -3.95
CA VAL A 521 25.21 -5.51 -5.26
C VAL A 521 26.45 -4.80 -5.78
N GLY A 522 27.40 -5.57 -6.33
CA GLY A 522 28.59 -5.02 -6.99
C GLY A 522 28.27 -4.45 -8.38
N ALA A 523 29.28 -4.13 -9.17
CA ALA A 523 29.07 -3.78 -10.57
C ALA A 523 28.42 -4.96 -11.31
N THR A 524 27.43 -4.71 -12.17
CA THR A 524 26.64 -5.76 -12.84
C THR A 524 26.80 -5.75 -14.37
N PRO A 525 26.57 -6.90 -15.07
CA PRO A 525 26.75 -7.01 -16.52
C PRO A 525 25.85 -6.12 -17.39
N ASP A 526 24.84 -5.46 -16.84
CA ASP A 526 24.09 -4.41 -17.54
C ASP A 526 24.86 -3.09 -17.66
N GLY A 527 26.05 -3.03 -17.06
CA GLY A 527 26.89 -1.85 -16.99
C GLY A 527 26.60 -0.97 -15.77
N ARG A 528 25.70 -1.33 -14.85
CA ARG A 528 25.54 -0.59 -13.59
C ARG A 528 26.84 -0.69 -12.78
N ARG A 529 27.32 0.46 -12.29
CA ARG A 529 28.46 0.52 -11.37
C ARG A 529 28.01 0.20 -9.95
N LYS A 530 28.97 -0.17 -9.11
CA LYS A 530 28.74 -0.29 -7.67
C LYS A 530 28.15 1.02 -7.12
N ASP A 531 27.22 0.90 -6.18
CA ASP A 531 26.53 2.00 -5.49
C ASP A 531 25.58 2.87 -6.36
N GLU A 532 25.47 2.63 -7.68
CA GLU A 532 24.43 3.29 -8.50
C GLU A 532 23.03 2.72 -8.19
N PRO A 533 21.99 3.54 -7.98
CA PRO A 533 20.66 3.04 -7.66
C PRO A 533 20.03 2.21 -8.81
N PHE A 534 19.10 1.33 -8.45
CA PHE A 534 18.21 0.69 -9.44
C PHE A 534 17.15 1.68 -9.94
N GLY A 535 16.48 1.32 -11.04
CA GLY A 535 15.21 1.96 -11.41
C GLY A 535 14.16 1.79 -10.30
N THR A 536 13.31 2.80 -10.12
CA THR A 536 12.24 2.75 -9.11
C THR A 536 11.12 1.82 -9.57
N ASN A 537 10.69 0.92 -8.70
CA ASN A 537 9.62 -0.04 -8.93
C ASN A 537 9.81 -0.88 -10.21
N PHE A 538 8.74 -1.04 -11.00
CA PHE A 538 8.74 -1.79 -12.25
C PHE A 538 9.04 -0.85 -13.42
N SER A 539 10.23 -0.25 -13.42
CA SER A 539 10.64 0.78 -14.39
C SER A 539 11.99 0.47 -15.05
N PRO A 540 12.32 1.12 -16.19
CA PRO A 540 13.62 0.95 -16.84
C PRO A 540 14.81 1.29 -15.94
N ASN A 541 15.98 0.78 -16.32
CA ASN A 541 17.25 1.18 -15.73
C ASN A 541 17.50 2.69 -15.89
N LEU A 542 18.10 3.35 -14.89
CA LEU A 542 18.26 4.82 -14.86
C LEU A 542 19.11 5.40 -16.00
N PHE A 543 20.04 4.60 -16.55
CA PHE A 543 20.87 4.99 -17.70
C PHE A 543 20.28 4.56 -19.05
N THR A 544 19.09 3.95 -19.07
CA THR A 544 18.45 3.52 -20.31
C THR A 544 17.88 4.70 -21.06
N GLU A 545 18.37 4.93 -22.28
CA GLU A 545 17.77 5.88 -23.21
C GLU A 545 16.50 5.28 -23.83
N THR A 546 15.36 5.57 -23.20
CA THR A 546 14.03 5.11 -23.67
C THR A 546 13.64 5.77 -24.99
N ARG A 547 12.86 5.07 -25.84
CA ARG A 547 12.36 5.60 -27.14
C ARG A 547 11.00 6.31 -26.98
N GLY A 548 10.73 6.86 -25.80
CA GLY A 548 9.46 7.47 -25.41
C GLY A 548 8.50 6.49 -24.71
N PRO A 549 7.37 7.00 -24.18
CA PRO A 549 6.51 6.27 -23.24
C PRO A 549 5.87 5.01 -23.83
N LEU A 550 5.55 5.01 -25.13
CA LEU A 550 4.99 3.82 -25.79
C LEU A 550 5.98 2.66 -25.84
N SER A 551 7.28 2.93 -25.97
CA SER A 551 8.31 1.88 -25.97
C SER A 551 8.44 1.24 -24.58
N VAL A 552 8.34 2.05 -23.52
CA VAL A 552 8.34 1.58 -22.14
C VAL A 552 7.09 0.74 -21.87
N ILE A 553 5.89 1.25 -22.20
CA ILE A 553 4.64 0.50 -21.99
C ILE A 553 4.66 -0.84 -22.73
N ARG A 554 5.10 -0.88 -24.00
CA ARG A 554 5.17 -2.15 -24.76
C ARG A 554 6.15 -3.13 -24.15
N SER A 555 7.31 -2.65 -23.72
CA SER A 555 8.32 -3.49 -23.08
C SER A 555 7.84 -4.09 -21.75
N PHE A 556 7.22 -3.25 -20.91
CA PHE A 556 6.73 -3.62 -19.58
C PHE A 556 5.33 -4.27 -19.59
N THR A 557 4.77 -4.58 -20.76
CA THR A 557 3.52 -5.35 -20.90
C THR A 557 3.72 -6.72 -21.55
N ARG A 558 4.97 -7.10 -21.85
CA ARG A 558 5.32 -8.44 -22.38
C ARG A 558 5.41 -9.52 -21.29
N GLN A 559 5.48 -9.11 -20.03
CA GLN A 559 5.66 -10.01 -18.90
C GLN A 559 4.36 -10.76 -18.58
N ASN A 560 4.51 -11.88 -17.89
CA ASN A 560 3.40 -12.69 -17.41
C ASN A 560 3.06 -12.30 -15.96
N PHE A 561 2.05 -11.45 -15.77
CA PHE A 561 1.68 -11.00 -14.42
C PHE A 561 0.94 -12.06 -13.60
N ASP A 562 0.50 -13.15 -14.22
CA ASP A 562 -0.15 -14.27 -13.51
C ASP A 562 0.82 -15.01 -12.59
N SER A 563 2.13 -14.97 -12.87
CA SER A 563 3.16 -15.61 -12.05
C SER A 563 3.59 -14.75 -10.84
N THR A 564 3.38 -13.43 -10.90
CA THR A 564 3.71 -12.48 -9.81
C THR A 564 2.58 -11.45 -9.59
N PRO A 565 1.42 -11.87 -9.07
CA PRO A 565 0.22 -11.03 -9.01
C PRO A 565 0.08 -10.17 -7.75
N ASN A 566 1.13 -10.02 -6.92
CA ASN A 566 1.11 -9.15 -5.74
C ASN A 566 1.23 -7.64 -6.09
N GLY A 567 1.26 -7.31 -7.38
CA GLY A 567 1.33 -5.94 -7.88
C GLY A 567 2.75 -5.45 -8.14
N GLY A 568 2.83 -4.40 -8.95
CA GLY A 568 4.08 -3.78 -9.36
C GLY A 568 3.82 -2.54 -10.23
N PRO A 569 4.03 -1.32 -9.72
CA PRO A 569 3.67 -0.13 -10.46
C PRO A 569 4.74 0.17 -11.51
N LEU A 570 4.28 0.34 -12.76
CA LEU A 570 5.08 0.97 -13.80
C LEU A 570 5.03 2.48 -13.60
N THR A 571 6.17 3.10 -13.28
CA THR A 571 6.27 4.55 -13.11
C THR A 571 6.68 5.20 -14.44
N LEU A 572 5.93 6.21 -14.86
CA LEU A 572 6.26 7.04 -16.02
C LEU A 572 6.30 8.51 -15.58
N GLU A 573 7.39 9.19 -15.94
CA GLU A 573 7.58 10.61 -15.67
C GLU A 573 7.51 11.39 -16.98
N PHE A 574 6.76 12.50 -16.97
CA PHE A 574 6.56 13.36 -18.14
C PHE A 574 7.09 14.76 -17.83
N ALA A 575 7.80 15.35 -18.80
CA ALA A 575 8.42 16.68 -18.69
C ALA A 575 7.43 17.83 -18.95
#